data_AF-A0A8D2DG43-F1
#
_entry.id   AF-A0A8D2DG43-F1
#
_cell.length_a   1.000
_cell.length_b   1.000
_cell.length_c   1.000
_cell.angle_alpha   90.00
_cell.angle_beta   90.00
_cell.angle_gamma   90.00
#
_symmetry.space_group_name_H-M   'P 1'
#
loop_
_entity.id
_entity.type
_entity.pdbx_description
1 polymer ?
#
loop_
_entity_poly.entity_id
_entity_poly.type
_entity_poly.pdbx_seq_one_letter_code
_entity_poly.pdbx_strand_id
1 'polypeptide(L)'
;MEEAVQLIVRIAAANGVGRLVIGQDGILSTPAASCTIRKIKASGGIILTASHNPGGPNGDFGIKFNISNGGPSPEAITDKIFQISKTIEEYAICPDLKMDLGVLGKQQFDLENKLKPFTVEIVDSVEAYATVLRNIFDFNALKELSGPNRLKIRIDKIFCEELGAPANSAVNCVLEDFGGHHPDPNLTYAADLVETMKSGGHDFGAALDGDGDQNTILGKHGLFVNPSDSVAVIAANIFSIPYFQHTGVRGFVRSMMSPKSIRTPWSRWLPLFLLL
;
A
#
# COMPACT_ATOMS: atom_id res chain seq x y z
N MET A 1 -8.28 -11.32 -10.67
CA MET A 1 -8.26 -10.88 -9.24
C MET A 1 -9.54 -11.25 -8.52
N GLU A 2 -10.71 -10.89 -9.06
CA GLU A 2 -12.03 -11.19 -8.47
C GLU A 2 -12.20 -12.66 -8.07
N GLU A 3 -11.83 -13.60 -8.94
CA GLU A 3 -11.94 -15.04 -8.67
C GLU A 3 -11.19 -15.48 -7.40
N ALA A 4 -9.98 -14.95 -7.19
CA ALA A 4 -9.19 -15.25 -5.99
C ALA A 4 -9.84 -14.67 -4.73
N VAL A 5 -10.45 -13.48 -4.81
CA VAL A 5 -11.21 -12.89 -3.71
C VAL A 5 -12.42 -13.76 -3.37
N GLN A 6 -13.21 -14.16 -4.37
CA GLN A 6 -14.34 -15.08 -4.21
C GLN A 6 -13.92 -16.40 -3.55
N LEU A 7 -12.80 -16.99 -4.00
CA LEU A 7 -12.25 -18.21 -3.42
C LEU A 7 -11.87 -18.03 -1.94
N ILE A 8 -11.18 -16.94 -1.60
CA ILE A 8 -10.82 -16.61 -0.21
C ILE A 8 -12.06 -16.50 0.66
N VAL A 9 -13.11 -15.81 0.20
CA VAL A 9 -14.35 -15.65 0.97
C VAL A 9 -15.02 -17.00 1.23
N ARG A 10 -15.14 -17.84 0.20
CA ARG A 10 -15.75 -19.18 0.33
C ARG A 10 -14.98 -20.09 1.27
N ILE A 11 -13.65 -20.07 1.21
CA ILE A 11 -12.78 -20.87 2.10
C ILE A 11 -12.82 -20.31 3.53
N ALA A 12 -12.75 -19.00 3.71
CA ALA A 12 -12.79 -18.36 5.03
C ALA A 12 -14.10 -18.65 5.77
N ALA A 13 -15.24 -18.54 5.05
CA ALA A 13 -16.56 -18.90 5.56
C ALA A 13 -16.59 -20.35 6.07
N ALA A 14 -16.16 -21.30 5.24
CA ALA A 14 -16.13 -22.72 5.58
C ALA A 14 -15.21 -23.03 6.78
N ASN A 15 -14.09 -22.31 6.91
CA ASN A 15 -13.14 -22.45 8.01
C ASN A 15 -13.55 -21.69 9.29
N GLY A 16 -14.74 -21.08 9.33
CA GLY A 16 -15.29 -20.46 10.53
C GLY A 16 -14.74 -19.08 10.86
N VAL A 17 -14.12 -18.38 9.89
CA VAL A 17 -13.87 -16.95 10.02
C VAL A 17 -15.21 -16.24 10.18
N GLY A 18 -15.35 -15.35 11.18
CA GLY A 18 -16.63 -14.69 11.45
C GLY A 18 -16.92 -13.46 10.60
N ARG A 19 -15.87 -12.73 10.20
CA ARG A 19 -15.99 -11.50 9.41
C ARG A 19 -14.79 -11.28 8.49
N LEU A 20 -15.05 -10.87 7.25
CA LEU A 20 -14.07 -10.31 6.33
C LEU A 20 -14.38 -8.84 6.03
N VAL A 21 -13.33 -8.02 5.91
CA VAL A 21 -13.42 -6.65 5.43
C VAL A 21 -12.63 -6.58 4.13
N ILE A 22 -13.28 -6.17 3.05
CA ILE A 22 -12.73 -6.20 1.69
C ILE A 22 -12.88 -4.80 1.09
N GLY A 23 -11.86 -4.29 0.42
CA GLY A 23 -12.00 -3.04 -0.34
C GLY A 23 -12.95 -3.22 -1.52
N GLN A 24 -13.65 -2.15 -1.89
CA GLN A 24 -14.55 -2.14 -3.05
C GLN A 24 -13.83 -2.65 -4.31
N ASP A 25 -14.54 -3.48 -5.08
CA ASP A 25 -14.01 -4.17 -6.28
C ASP A 25 -12.79 -5.07 -6.01
N GLY A 26 -12.56 -5.43 -4.74
CA GLY A 26 -11.36 -6.17 -4.31
C GLY A 26 -10.10 -5.32 -4.25
N ILE A 27 -10.20 -4.00 -4.39
CA ILE A 27 -9.07 -3.07 -4.42
C ILE A 27 -8.73 -2.59 -3.02
N LEU A 28 -7.51 -2.87 -2.56
CA LEU A 28 -6.95 -2.27 -1.35
C LEU A 28 -5.42 -2.26 -1.44
N SER A 29 -4.79 -1.09 -1.33
CA SER A 29 -3.33 -1.00 -1.35
C SER A 29 -2.71 -1.66 -0.12
N THR A 30 -1.44 -2.06 -0.18
CA THR A 30 -0.74 -2.67 0.96
C THR A 30 -0.73 -1.76 2.19
N PRO A 31 -0.47 -0.43 2.06
CA PRO A 31 -0.62 0.51 3.19
C PRO A 31 -2.05 0.61 3.73
N ALA A 32 -3.07 0.62 2.85
CA ALA A 32 -4.47 0.68 3.27
C ALA A 32 -4.92 -0.60 3.99
N ALA A 33 -4.44 -1.76 3.56
CA ALA A 33 -4.66 -3.04 4.24
C ALA A 33 -4.03 -3.04 5.64
N SER A 34 -2.78 -2.61 5.76
CA SER A 34 -2.09 -2.47 7.05
C SER A 34 -2.84 -1.53 8.00
N CYS A 35 -3.26 -0.37 7.50
CA CYS A 35 -4.08 0.60 8.22
C CYS A 35 -5.38 -0.02 8.72
N THR A 36 -6.11 -0.71 7.85
CA THR A 36 -7.40 -1.32 8.15
C THR A 36 -7.27 -2.41 9.22
N ILE A 37 -6.29 -3.33 9.08
CA ILE A 37 -6.00 -4.38 10.06
C ILE A 37 -5.83 -3.79 11.46
N ARG A 38 -5.03 -2.73 11.58
CA ARG A 38 -4.73 -2.06 12.85
C ARG A 38 -5.95 -1.32 13.40
N LYS A 39 -6.70 -0.60 12.55
CA LYS A 39 -7.88 0.19 12.94
C LYS A 39 -8.98 -0.70 13.52
N ILE A 40 -9.25 -1.85 12.89
CA ILE A 40 -10.33 -2.76 13.32
C ILE A 40 -9.85 -3.92 14.22
N LYS A 41 -8.55 -3.96 14.54
CA LYS A 41 -7.90 -5.04 15.31
C LYS A 41 -8.16 -6.42 14.70
N ALA A 42 -8.02 -6.53 13.37
CA ALA A 42 -8.15 -7.81 12.68
C ALA A 42 -7.02 -8.76 13.08
N SER A 43 -7.25 -10.07 12.95
CA SER A 43 -6.23 -11.09 13.20
C SER A 43 -5.08 -11.06 12.18
N GLY A 44 -5.34 -10.51 10.99
CA GLY A 44 -4.41 -10.41 9.87
C GLY A 44 -5.15 -9.98 8.60
N GLY A 45 -4.49 -10.11 7.45
CA GLY A 45 -5.09 -9.84 6.14
C GLY A 45 -4.35 -10.56 5.01
N ILE A 46 -5.09 -10.94 3.98
CA ILE A 46 -4.55 -11.50 2.74
C ILE A 46 -4.55 -10.37 1.70
N ILE A 47 -3.41 -10.15 1.05
CA ILE A 47 -3.24 -9.10 0.05
C ILE A 47 -2.86 -9.78 -1.27
N LEU A 48 -3.69 -9.58 -2.29
CA LEU A 48 -3.50 -10.15 -3.62
C LEU A 48 -2.65 -9.19 -4.45
N THR A 49 -1.34 -9.41 -4.48
CA THR A 49 -0.40 -8.56 -5.19
C THR A 49 0.93 -9.27 -5.43
N ALA A 50 1.52 -9.01 -6.59
CA ALA A 50 2.90 -9.34 -6.92
C ALA A 50 3.84 -8.12 -6.81
N SER A 51 3.41 -7.05 -6.10
CA SER A 51 4.14 -5.80 -5.90
C SER A 51 4.57 -5.15 -7.20
N HIS A 52 5.86 -5.15 -7.49
CA HIS A 52 6.43 -4.52 -8.67
C HIS A 52 6.34 -5.38 -9.93
N ASN A 53 6.01 -6.68 -9.83
CA ASN A 53 5.92 -7.62 -10.96
C ASN A 53 4.75 -7.31 -11.92
N PRO A 54 4.86 -7.69 -13.21
CA PRO A 54 3.82 -7.44 -14.21
C PRO A 54 2.57 -8.27 -13.94
N GLY A 55 1.41 -7.75 -14.34
CA GLY A 55 0.10 -8.39 -14.19
C GLY A 55 -0.44 -8.95 -15.51
N GLY A 56 -1.72 -9.35 -15.49
CA GLY A 56 -2.44 -9.90 -16.64
C GLY A 56 -2.32 -11.43 -16.80
N PRO A 57 -2.97 -12.02 -17.81
CA PRO A 57 -3.07 -13.48 -17.96
C PRO A 57 -1.74 -14.23 -18.10
N ASN A 58 -0.71 -13.55 -18.62
CA ASN A 58 0.65 -14.09 -18.76
C ASN A 58 1.63 -13.47 -17.75
N GLY A 59 1.13 -12.69 -16.79
CA GLY A 59 1.92 -12.04 -15.77
C GLY A 59 2.02 -12.86 -14.49
N ASP A 60 2.49 -12.20 -13.43
CA ASP A 60 2.67 -12.79 -12.12
C ASP A 60 1.43 -12.56 -11.25
N PHE A 61 1.21 -13.48 -10.29
CA PHE A 61 0.19 -13.34 -9.26
C PHE A 61 0.79 -13.70 -7.90
N GLY A 62 0.54 -12.88 -6.89
CA GLY A 62 1.09 -13.06 -5.56
C GLY A 62 0.02 -12.99 -4.47
N ILE A 63 0.25 -13.75 -3.40
CA ILE A 63 -0.60 -13.78 -2.20
C ILE A 63 0.30 -13.47 -1.01
N LYS A 64 0.19 -12.25 -0.46
CA LYS A 64 0.86 -11.85 0.78
C LYS A 64 -0.07 -12.08 1.97
N PHE A 65 0.50 -12.47 3.12
CA PHE A 65 -0.24 -12.58 4.37
C PHE A 65 0.37 -11.68 5.45
N ASN A 66 -0.43 -10.73 5.95
CA ASN A 66 -0.09 -9.85 7.05
C ASN A 66 -0.75 -10.33 8.35
N ILE A 67 -0.09 -10.09 9.48
CA ILE A 67 -0.59 -10.47 10.81
C ILE A 67 -1.25 -9.28 11.53
N SER A 68 -1.73 -9.52 12.75
CA SER A 68 -2.54 -8.57 13.55
C SER A 68 -1.90 -7.21 13.83
N ASN A 69 -0.56 -7.08 13.78
CA ASN A 69 0.10 -5.77 13.93
C ASN A 69 0.01 -4.91 12.64
N GLY A 70 -0.52 -5.47 11.55
CA GLY A 70 -0.65 -4.86 10.23
C GLY A 70 0.56 -5.07 9.31
N GLY A 71 1.64 -5.68 9.80
CA GLY A 71 2.87 -5.95 9.06
C GLY A 71 2.92 -7.35 8.45
N PRO A 72 3.95 -7.64 7.64
CA PRO A 72 4.14 -8.93 7.00
C PRO A 72 4.32 -10.05 8.02
N SER A 73 3.97 -11.28 7.62
CA SER A 73 4.15 -12.47 8.46
C SER A 73 5.63 -12.74 8.76
N PRO A 74 6.00 -13.02 10.02
CA PRO A 74 7.35 -13.44 10.36
C PRO A 74 7.62 -14.86 9.87
N GLU A 75 8.91 -15.23 9.81
CA GLU A 75 9.38 -16.53 9.29
C GLU A 75 8.68 -17.73 9.95
N ALA A 76 8.49 -17.69 11.27
CA ALA A 76 7.80 -18.76 11.99
C ALA A 76 6.36 -19.02 11.49
N ILE A 77 5.66 -17.99 10.99
CA ILE A 77 4.32 -18.11 10.41
C ILE A 77 4.41 -18.60 8.96
N THR A 78 5.31 -18.02 8.17
CA THR A 78 5.48 -18.43 6.75
C THR A 78 5.94 -19.88 6.64
N ASP A 79 6.85 -20.32 7.51
CA ASP A 79 7.30 -21.70 7.58
C ASP A 79 6.16 -22.64 7.94
N LYS A 80 5.31 -22.25 8.91
CA LYS A 80 4.15 -23.04 9.29
C LYS A 80 3.16 -23.18 8.13
N ILE A 81 2.90 -22.10 7.40
CA ILE A 81 2.06 -22.14 6.18
C ILE A 81 2.69 -23.09 5.15
N PHE A 82 4.00 -23.00 4.94
CA PHE A 82 4.73 -23.86 4.00
C PHE A 82 4.73 -25.34 4.42
N GLN A 83 4.86 -25.64 5.71
CA GLN A 83 4.76 -27.03 6.18
C GLN A 83 3.35 -27.59 5.94
N ILE A 84 2.31 -26.82 6.26
CA ILE A 84 0.91 -27.23 6.04
C ILE A 84 0.65 -27.45 4.54
N SER A 85 1.13 -26.55 3.66
CA SER A 85 0.89 -26.68 2.21
C SER A 85 1.51 -27.93 1.60
N LYS A 86 2.59 -28.47 2.20
CA LYS A 86 3.23 -29.71 1.73
C LYS A 86 2.47 -30.98 2.12
N THR A 87 1.62 -30.92 3.14
CA THR A 87 0.95 -32.09 3.73
C THR A 87 -0.56 -31.95 3.75
N ILE A 88 -1.13 -30.98 3.04
CA ILE A 88 -2.58 -30.77 2.98
C ILE A 88 -3.24 -31.90 2.19
N GLU A 89 -4.25 -32.55 2.77
CA GLU A 89 -5.00 -33.63 2.12
C GLU A 89 -6.40 -33.20 1.71
N GLU A 90 -6.98 -32.22 2.43
CA GLU A 90 -8.31 -31.69 2.20
C GLU A 90 -8.39 -30.20 2.55
N TYR A 91 -9.41 -29.51 2.02
CA TYR A 91 -9.74 -28.14 2.39
C TYR A 91 -11.26 -27.94 2.40
N ALA A 92 -11.75 -27.05 3.26
CA ALA A 92 -13.17 -26.72 3.37
C ALA A 92 -13.52 -25.50 2.51
N ILE A 93 -14.67 -25.54 1.84
CA ILE A 93 -15.17 -24.45 0.98
C ILE A 93 -16.70 -24.41 0.98
N CYS A 94 -17.28 -23.20 0.92
CA CYS A 94 -18.70 -22.97 0.65
C CYS A 94 -18.88 -22.62 -0.85
N PRO A 95 -19.09 -23.59 -1.76
CA PRO A 95 -19.01 -23.35 -3.21
C PRO A 95 -20.08 -22.38 -3.72
N ASP A 96 -21.26 -22.39 -3.11
CA ASP A 96 -22.41 -21.60 -3.54
C ASP A 96 -22.41 -20.16 -3.00
N LEU A 97 -21.49 -19.84 -2.09
CA LEU A 97 -21.38 -18.49 -1.54
C LEU A 97 -20.86 -17.53 -2.62
N LYS A 98 -21.66 -16.51 -2.91
CA LYS A 98 -21.32 -15.40 -3.81
C LYS A 98 -21.55 -14.08 -3.08
N MET A 99 -20.60 -13.17 -3.20
CA MET A 99 -20.74 -11.79 -2.75
C MET A 99 -20.55 -10.83 -3.92
N ASP A 100 -21.14 -9.64 -3.80
CA ASP A 100 -20.92 -8.54 -4.74
C ASP A 100 -19.79 -7.64 -4.21
N LEU A 101 -18.69 -7.50 -4.96
CA LEU A 101 -17.56 -6.66 -4.54
C LEU A 101 -17.77 -5.16 -4.82
N GLY A 102 -18.70 -4.81 -5.71
CA GLY A 102 -18.93 -3.42 -6.13
C GLY A 102 -19.87 -2.66 -5.20
N VAL A 103 -20.62 -3.35 -4.34
CA VAL A 103 -21.61 -2.74 -3.44
C VAL A 103 -21.04 -2.57 -2.03
N LEU A 104 -20.77 -1.32 -1.66
CA LEU A 104 -20.38 -0.94 -0.30
C LEU A 104 -21.40 -1.40 0.74
N GLY A 105 -20.91 -1.80 1.92
CA GLY A 105 -21.73 -2.17 3.07
C GLY A 105 -21.60 -3.64 3.46
N LYS A 106 -22.54 -4.10 4.29
CA LYS A 106 -22.50 -5.43 4.90
C LYS A 106 -23.35 -6.43 4.13
N GLN A 107 -22.77 -7.58 3.84
CA GLN A 107 -23.42 -8.75 3.28
C GLN A 107 -23.30 -9.89 4.31
N GLN A 108 -24.41 -10.52 4.67
CA GLN A 108 -24.46 -11.58 5.68
C GLN A 108 -24.90 -12.89 5.05
N PHE A 109 -24.24 -13.97 5.45
CA PHE A 109 -24.45 -15.31 4.94
C PHE A 109 -24.69 -16.26 6.10
N ASP A 110 -25.86 -16.90 6.12
CA ASP A 110 -26.16 -17.97 7.06
C ASP A 110 -25.52 -19.26 6.54
N LEU A 111 -24.59 -19.81 7.32
CA LEU A 111 -23.88 -21.03 6.97
C LEU A 111 -24.49 -22.20 7.72
N GLU A 112 -24.65 -23.33 7.03
CA GLU A 112 -25.10 -24.57 7.67
C GLU A 112 -24.22 -24.91 8.88
N ASN A 113 -24.85 -25.34 9.97
CA ASN A 113 -24.17 -25.72 11.22
C ASN A 113 -23.36 -24.60 11.89
N LYS A 114 -23.61 -23.32 11.59
CA LYS A 114 -23.05 -22.17 12.32
C LYS A 114 -24.17 -21.36 12.99
N LEU A 115 -23.96 -21.01 14.25
CA LEU A 115 -24.93 -20.22 15.04
C LEU A 115 -24.92 -18.73 14.71
N LYS A 116 -23.80 -18.22 14.17
CA LYS A 116 -23.62 -16.81 13.83
C LYS A 116 -23.43 -16.69 12.32
N PRO A 117 -24.01 -15.66 11.68
CA PRO A 117 -23.81 -15.43 10.26
C PRO A 117 -22.35 -15.06 9.99
N PHE A 118 -21.85 -15.52 8.85
CA PHE A 118 -20.61 -15.01 8.28
C PHE A 118 -20.86 -13.65 7.65
N THR A 119 -20.02 -12.66 7.96
CA THR A 119 -20.20 -11.29 7.48
C THR A 119 -19.08 -10.88 6.54
N VAL A 120 -19.43 -10.36 5.36
CA VAL A 120 -18.52 -9.65 4.48
C VAL A 120 -18.88 -8.16 4.53
N GLU A 121 -17.90 -7.31 4.80
CA GLU A 121 -18.06 -5.85 4.82
C GLU A 121 -17.22 -5.25 3.70
N ILE A 122 -17.87 -4.76 2.66
CA ILE A 122 -17.23 -4.06 1.56
C ILE A 122 -17.07 -2.59 1.97
N VAL A 123 -15.83 -2.11 1.96
CA VAL A 123 -15.45 -0.77 2.41
C VAL A 123 -14.85 0.04 1.28
N ASP A 124 -14.97 1.36 1.39
CA ASP A 124 -14.25 2.28 0.52
C ASP A 124 -12.74 2.02 0.62
N SER A 125 -12.09 1.86 -0.53
CA SER A 125 -10.68 1.47 -0.63
C SER A 125 -9.70 2.55 -0.13
N VAL A 126 -10.17 3.80 0.02
CA VAL A 126 -9.34 4.98 0.28
C VAL A 126 -9.67 5.62 1.63
N GLU A 127 -10.94 5.71 2.04
CA GLU A 127 -11.42 6.48 3.18
C GLU A 127 -10.59 6.25 4.44
N ALA A 128 -10.45 4.99 4.85
CA ALA A 128 -9.82 4.66 6.12
C ALA A 128 -8.35 5.09 6.13
N TYR A 129 -7.67 4.94 4.99
CA TYR A 129 -6.28 5.32 4.82
C TYR A 129 -6.11 6.84 4.69
N ALA A 130 -6.96 7.50 3.90
CA ALA A 130 -6.99 8.95 3.78
C ALA A 130 -7.23 9.64 5.13
N THR A 131 -8.13 9.10 5.95
CA THR A 131 -8.36 9.57 7.31
C THR A 131 -7.09 9.48 8.18
N VAL A 132 -6.27 8.43 8.03
CA VAL A 132 -4.96 8.36 8.70
C VAL A 132 -4.01 9.42 8.16
N LEU A 133 -3.93 9.60 6.83
CA LEU A 133 -3.06 10.62 6.23
C LEU A 133 -3.42 12.04 6.67
N ARG A 134 -4.72 12.37 6.77
CA ARG A 134 -5.19 13.67 7.29
C ARG A 134 -4.76 13.94 8.73
N ASN A 135 -4.56 12.89 9.53
CA ASN A 135 -4.07 13.02 10.90
C ASN A 135 -2.53 13.10 10.97
N ILE A 136 -1.83 12.73 9.89
CA ILE A 136 -0.36 12.75 9.84
C ILE A 136 0.16 14.06 9.25
N PHE A 137 -0.46 14.53 8.17
CA PHE A 137 -0.03 15.67 7.37
C PHE A 137 -0.98 16.86 7.48
N ASP A 138 -0.45 18.07 7.26
CA ASP A 138 -1.26 19.26 7.08
C ASP A 138 -1.81 19.30 5.63
N PHE A 139 -3.04 18.83 5.45
CA PHE A 139 -3.70 18.82 4.14
C PHE A 139 -4.01 20.22 3.61
N ASN A 140 -4.14 21.23 4.48
CA ASN A 140 -4.33 22.60 4.02
C ASN A 140 -3.05 23.12 3.39
N ALA A 141 -1.90 22.93 4.06
CA ALA A 141 -0.59 23.27 3.50
C ALA A 141 -0.30 22.51 2.19
N LEU A 142 -0.64 21.22 2.12
CA LEU A 142 -0.47 20.43 0.89
C LEU A 142 -1.34 20.95 -0.27
N LYS A 143 -2.60 21.30 -0.02
CA LYS A 143 -3.50 21.91 -1.02
C LYS A 143 -3.00 23.28 -1.49
N GLU A 144 -2.46 24.07 -0.57
CA GLU A 144 -1.85 25.35 -0.91
C GLU A 144 -0.61 25.18 -1.79
N LEU A 145 0.17 24.09 -1.63
CA LEU A 145 1.34 23.78 -2.45
C LEU A 145 1.00 23.22 -3.83
N SER A 146 -0.15 22.53 -3.98
CA SER A 146 -0.59 21.91 -5.24
C SER A 146 -1.50 22.79 -6.10
N GLY A 147 -1.81 24.01 -5.65
CA GLY A 147 -2.72 24.93 -6.36
C GLY A 147 -2.21 25.44 -7.73
N PRO A 148 -3.07 26.09 -8.54
CA PRO A 148 -2.84 26.37 -9.97
C PRO A 148 -1.58 27.17 -10.32
N ASN A 149 -1.02 27.94 -9.37
CA ASN A 149 0.17 28.80 -9.55
C ASN A 149 1.32 28.40 -8.63
N ARG A 150 1.37 27.15 -8.19
CA ARG A 150 2.35 26.64 -7.22
C ARG A 150 3.15 25.49 -7.82
N LEU A 151 3.46 24.45 -7.06
CA LEU A 151 4.24 23.32 -7.55
C LEU A 151 3.44 22.57 -8.59
N LYS A 152 4.01 22.43 -9.79
CA LYS A 152 3.43 21.57 -10.82
C LYS A 152 3.79 20.12 -10.51
N ILE A 153 2.82 19.37 -10.01
CA ILE A 153 2.99 18.01 -9.52
C ILE A 153 2.50 17.00 -10.58
N ARG A 154 3.33 15.98 -10.82
CA ARG A 154 2.99 14.80 -11.62
C ARG A 154 3.13 13.54 -10.76
N ILE A 155 2.06 12.74 -10.66
CA ILE A 155 2.08 11.48 -9.93
C ILE A 155 1.56 10.39 -10.86
N ASP A 156 2.40 9.40 -11.15
CA ASP A 156 1.93 8.20 -11.82
C ASP A 156 1.34 7.24 -10.75
N LYS A 157 0.00 7.12 -10.81
CA LYS A 157 -0.95 6.31 -10.01
C LYS A 157 -1.28 6.72 -8.55
N ILE A 158 -2.55 6.40 -8.20
CA ILE A 158 -3.34 6.40 -6.94
C ILE A 158 -3.82 7.73 -6.32
N PHE A 159 -3.22 8.89 -6.52
CA PHE A 159 -3.72 10.11 -5.85
C PHE A 159 -4.09 11.21 -6.83
N CYS A 160 -5.36 11.63 -6.87
CA CYS A 160 -5.70 12.95 -7.41
C CYS A 160 -6.94 13.64 -6.85
N GLU A 161 -7.92 12.93 -6.29
CA GLU A 161 -9.18 13.62 -5.97
C GLU A 161 -9.09 14.51 -4.72
N GLU A 162 -8.31 14.13 -3.71
CA GLU A 162 -8.39 14.81 -2.40
C GLU A 162 -7.40 15.98 -2.20
N LEU A 163 -6.28 15.99 -2.94
CA LEU A 163 -5.22 17.00 -2.78
C LEU A 163 -5.41 18.24 -3.66
N GLY A 164 -6.53 18.36 -4.38
CA GLY A 164 -6.81 19.50 -5.26
C GLY A 164 -5.85 19.61 -6.46
N ALA A 165 -5.09 18.55 -6.75
CA ALA A 165 -4.24 18.49 -7.91
C ALA A 165 -5.11 18.42 -9.19
N PRO A 166 -4.71 19.07 -10.29
CA PRO A 166 -5.39 18.95 -11.57
C PRO A 166 -5.61 17.49 -11.99
N ALA A 167 -6.72 17.16 -12.66
CA ALA A 167 -7.05 15.78 -13.05
C ALA A 167 -5.97 15.10 -13.93
N ASN A 168 -5.14 15.88 -14.64
CA ASN A 168 -4.00 15.39 -15.42
C ASN A 168 -2.75 15.06 -14.58
N SER A 169 -2.80 15.29 -13.26
CA SER A 169 -1.74 14.92 -12.32
C SER A 169 -1.71 13.43 -12.04
N ALA A 170 -2.81 12.67 -12.24
CA ALA A 170 -2.85 11.21 -12.13
C ALA A 170 -2.98 10.56 -13.51
N VAL A 171 -2.08 9.63 -13.82
CA VAL A 171 -2.09 8.87 -15.07
C VAL A 171 -1.97 7.38 -14.80
N ASN A 172 -2.55 6.57 -15.70
CA ASN A 172 -2.59 5.11 -15.68
C ASN A 172 -3.38 4.51 -14.50
N CYS A 173 -4.56 5.00 -14.13
CA CYS A 173 -5.29 4.45 -12.98
C CYS A 173 -5.70 2.96 -13.18
N VAL A 174 -5.59 2.17 -12.10
CA VAL A 174 -5.85 0.72 -11.92
C VAL A 174 -6.28 -0.05 -13.18
N LEU A 175 -5.36 -0.86 -13.73
CA LEU A 175 -5.60 -1.81 -14.84
C LEU A 175 -5.12 -3.20 -14.41
N GLU A 176 -5.81 -4.26 -14.83
CA GLU A 176 -5.48 -5.65 -14.45
C GLU A 176 -4.08 -6.10 -14.91
N ASP A 177 -3.61 -5.56 -16.03
CA ASP A 177 -2.29 -5.83 -16.63
C ASP A 177 -1.31 -4.67 -16.44
N PHE A 178 -1.69 -3.67 -15.64
CA PHE A 178 -0.97 -2.40 -15.48
C PHE A 178 -0.69 -1.65 -16.79
N GLY A 179 -1.47 -1.89 -17.85
CA GLY A 179 -1.26 -1.35 -19.19
C GLY A 179 -0.19 -2.10 -20.00
N GLY A 180 0.12 -3.34 -19.63
CA GLY A 180 1.18 -4.14 -20.26
C GLY A 180 2.60 -3.77 -19.82
N HIS A 181 2.73 -2.99 -18.75
CA HIS A 181 4.01 -2.51 -18.23
C HIS A 181 4.35 -3.13 -16.86
N HIS A 182 5.63 -3.08 -16.51
CA HIS A 182 6.10 -3.45 -15.19
C HIS A 182 5.77 -2.31 -14.20
N PRO A 183 4.96 -2.54 -13.14
CA PRO A 183 4.64 -1.50 -12.16
C PRO A 183 5.79 -1.32 -11.15
N ASP A 184 6.99 -1.04 -11.64
CA ASP A 184 8.21 -0.87 -10.84
C ASP A 184 8.68 0.60 -10.93
N PRO A 185 8.67 1.36 -9.82
CA PRO A 185 8.97 2.78 -9.82
C PRO A 185 10.49 2.99 -9.86
N ASN A 186 11.11 2.78 -11.02
CA ASN A 186 12.52 3.09 -11.25
C ASN A 186 12.72 3.82 -12.59
N LEU A 187 13.93 4.34 -12.82
CA LEU A 187 14.23 5.17 -13.99
C LEU A 187 14.06 4.44 -15.34
N THR A 188 14.08 3.10 -15.33
CA THR A 188 13.92 2.27 -16.53
C THR A 188 12.44 2.08 -16.86
N TYR A 189 11.62 1.66 -15.90
CA TYR A 189 10.21 1.35 -16.13
C TYR A 189 9.29 2.57 -16.03
N ALA A 190 9.66 3.59 -15.24
CA ALA A 190 8.97 4.88 -15.19
C ALA A 190 9.56 5.88 -16.22
N ALA A 191 9.96 5.40 -17.40
CA ALA A 191 10.59 6.22 -18.43
C ALA A 191 9.70 7.40 -18.87
N ASP A 192 8.39 7.18 -19.00
CA ASP A 192 7.43 8.22 -19.38
C ASP A 192 7.38 9.36 -18.36
N LEU A 193 7.43 9.03 -17.06
CA LEU A 193 7.53 10.01 -16.00
C LEU A 193 8.86 10.79 -16.11
N VAL A 194 9.97 10.08 -16.32
CA VAL A 194 11.30 10.70 -16.45
C VAL A 194 11.33 11.68 -17.62
N GLU A 195 10.86 11.29 -18.80
CA GLU A 195 10.80 12.16 -19.99
C GLU A 195 9.85 13.35 -19.77
N THR A 196 8.70 13.12 -19.11
CA THR A 196 7.77 14.18 -18.74
C THR A 196 8.42 15.19 -17.78
N MET A 197 9.18 14.73 -16.79
CA MET A 197 9.89 15.60 -15.84
C MET A 197 11.07 16.35 -16.49
N LYS A 198 11.78 15.73 -17.45
CA LYS A 198 12.87 16.36 -18.21
C LYS A 198 12.41 17.57 -19.02
N SER A 199 11.16 17.59 -19.48
CA SER A 199 10.58 18.76 -20.17
C SER A 199 10.64 20.05 -19.36
N GLY A 200 10.78 19.97 -18.03
CA GLY A 200 10.80 21.12 -17.12
C GLY A 200 9.40 21.72 -16.86
N GLY A 201 8.35 21.11 -17.41
CA GLY A 201 6.97 21.52 -17.21
C GLY A 201 6.43 21.23 -15.80
N HIS A 202 7.11 20.39 -15.03
CA HIS A 202 6.73 19.96 -13.68
C HIS A 202 7.89 20.17 -12.70
N ASP A 203 7.55 20.52 -11.46
CA ASP A 203 8.52 20.80 -10.39
C ASP A 203 8.78 19.57 -9.51
N PHE A 204 7.79 18.67 -9.41
CA PHE A 204 7.83 17.45 -8.61
C PHE A 204 7.14 16.30 -9.35
N GLY A 205 7.81 15.15 -9.38
CA GLY A 205 7.35 13.91 -9.98
C GLY A 205 7.40 12.77 -8.98
N ALA A 206 6.41 11.89 -8.99
CA ALA A 206 6.45 10.64 -8.23
C ALA A 206 5.84 9.46 -9.00
N ALA A 207 6.36 8.27 -8.75
CA ALA A 207 5.80 6.99 -9.20
C ALA A 207 5.66 6.03 -8.03
N LEU A 208 4.63 5.19 -8.05
CA LEU A 208 4.39 4.11 -7.09
C LEU A 208 4.45 2.74 -7.78
N ASP A 209 4.70 1.68 -7.01
CA ASP A 209 4.61 0.30 -7.50
C ASP A 209 3.16 -0.24 -7.48
N GLY A 210 2.98 -1.51 -7.86
CA GLY A 210 1.66 -2.11 -8.08
C GLY A 210 0.74 -2.12 -6.86
N ASP A 211 1.27 -2.29 -5.65
CA ASP A 211 0.51 -2.21 -4.39
C ASP A 211 0.75 -0.94 -3.57
N GLY A 212 1.53 -0.01 -4.10
CA GLY A 212 1.69 1.35 -3.58
C GLY A 212 2.50 1.44 -2.29
N ASP A 213 3.37 0.47 -2.00
CA ASP A 213 4.27 0.50 -0.84
C ASP A 213 5.69 1.00 -1.18
N GLN A 214 6.03 1.08 -2.47
CA GLN A 214 7.27 1.70 -2.96
C GLN A 214 7.01 3.01 -3.68
N ASN A 215 8.02 3.89 -3.68
CA ASN A 215 7.97 5.16 -4.39
C ASN A 215 9.32 5.57 -4.99
N THR A 216 9.26 6.30 -6.09
CA THR A 216 10.38 7.07 -6.64
C THR A 216 10.00 8.53 -6.74
N ILE A 217 10.95 9.41 -6.40
CA ILE A 217 10.79 10.87 -6.42
C ILE A 217 11.72 11.50 -7.45
N LEU A 218 11.16 12.41 -8.25
CA LEU A 218 11.86 13.22 -9.23
C LEU A 218 11.63 14.71 -8.94
N GLY A 219 12.70 15.49 -8.99
CA GLY A 219 12.62 16.94 -9.05
C GLY A 219 12.48 17.46 -10.47
N LYS A 220 12.41 18.78 -10.60
CA LYS A 220 12.40 19.49 -11.88
C LYS A 220 13.55 19.06 -12.79
N HIS A 221 13.30 19.04 -14.11
CA HIS A 221 14.24 18.60 -15.14
C HIS A 221 14.69 17.13 -14.98
N GLY A 222 13.89 16.30 -14.32
CA GLY A 222 14.18 14.87 -14.12
C GLY A 222 15.29 14.61 -13.10
N LEU A 223 15.51 15.53 -12.15
CA LEU A 223 16.48 15.33 -11.06
C LEU A 223 16.06 14.12 -10.22
N PHE A 224 16.78 13.01 -10.36
CA PHE A 224 16.51 11.80 -9.60
C PHE A 224 16.94 11.94 -8.14
N VAL A 225 15.99 11.74 -7.21
CA VAL A 225 16.29 11.66 -5.79
C VAL A 225 16.53 10.21 -5.42
N ASN A 226 17.78 9.87 -5.11
CA ASN A 226 18.12 8.51 -4.66
C ASN A 226 17.27 8.15 -3.42
N PRO A 227 16.67 6.94 -3.33
CA PRO A 227 15.83 6.56 -2.18
C PRO A 227 16.51 6.71 -0.81
N SER A 228 17.84 6.52 -0.76
CA SER A 228 18.63 6.68 0.47
C SER A 228 18.82 8.14 0.85
N ASP A 229 18.88 9.05 -0.12
CA ASP A 229 18.91 10.48 0.14
C ASP A 229 17.52 11.00 0.46
N SER A 230 16.47 10.44 -0.17
CA SER A 230 15.06 10.76 0.15
C SER A 230 14.77 10.57 1.64
N VAL A 231 15.09 9.40 2.20
CA VAL A 231 14.90 9.16 3.65
C VAL A 231 15.77 10.07 4.52
N ALA A 232 16.99 10.41 4.08
CA ALA A 232 17.87 11.32 4.82
C ALA A 232 17.34 12.77 4.84
N VAL A 233 16.79 13.24 3.71
CA VAL A 233 16.14 14.54 3.60
C VAL A 233 14.88 14.60 4.46
N ILE A 234 14.05 13.54 4.44
CA ILE A 234 12.88 13.44 5.32
C ILE A 234 13.30 13.46 6.79
N ALA A 235 14.32 12.68 7.17
CA ALA A 235 14.83 12.66 8.54
C ALA A 235 15.35 14.03 9.01
N ALA A 236 16.06 14.76 8.13
CA ALA A 236 16.57 16.09 8.42
C ALA A 236 15.46 17.16 8.56
N ASN A 237 14.30 16.95 7.92
CA ASN A 237 13.17 17.87 7.91
C ASN A 237 11.91 17.28 8.58
N ILE A 238 12.07 16.28 9.44
CA ILE A 238 10.97 15.44 9.94
C ILE A 238 9.90 16.23 10.71
N PHE A 239 10.31 17.33 11.35
CA PHE A 239 9.39 18.23 12.08
C PHE A 239 8.59 19.15 11.17
N SER A 240 8.75 19.10 9.85
CA SER A 240 7.80 19.70 8.90
C SER A 240 6.49 18.91 8.82
N ILE A 241 6.43 17.69 9.37
CA ILE A 241 5.24 16.84 9.40
C ILE A 241 4.60 16.94 10.80
N PRO A 242 3.32 17.37 10.93
CA PRO A 242 2.64 17.56 12.21
C PRO A 242 2.70 16.35 13.14
N TYR A 243 2.55 15.14 12.60
CA TYR A 243 2.66 13.90 13.38
C TYR A 243 3.92 13.86 14.25
N PHE A 244 5.09 14.14 13.67
CA PHE A 244 6.36 14.08 14.40
C PHE A 244 6.59 15.28 15.33
N GLN A 245 5.92 16.41 15.08
CA GLN A 245 5.89 17.52 16.05
C GLN A 245 5.19 17.08 17.35
N HIS A 246 4.13 16.27 17.23
CA HIS A 246 3.36 15.79 18.38
C HIS A 246 3.96 14.55 19.05
N THR A 247 4.44 13.57 18.27
CA THR A 247 4.92 12.29 18.81
C THR A 247 6.40 12.29 19.17
N GLY A 248 7.15 13.27 18.67
CA GLY A 248 8.61 13.22 18.62
C GLY A 248 9.14 12.09 17.73
N VAL A 249 10.46 11.92 17.74
CA VAL A 249 11.17 10.89 16.97
C VAL A 249 11.84 9.91 17.93
N ARG A 250 11.50 8.62 17.83
CA ARG A 250 12.03 7.57 18.72
C ARG A 250 13.32 6.94 18.21
N GLY A 251 13.62 7.05 16.92
CA GLY A 251 14.81 6.50 16.28
C GLY A 251 14.65 6.41 14.76
N PHE A 252 15.76 6.18 14.06
CA PHE A 252 15.81 5.96 12.62
C PHE A 252 16.41 4.59 12.32
N VAL A 253 15.85 3.90 11.32
CA VAL A 253 16.29 2.56 10.89
C VAL A 253 16.43 2.55 9.36
N ARG A 254 17.41 1.79 8.86
CA ARG A 254 17.58 1.49 7.43
C ARG A 254 18.03 0.05 7.25
N SER A 255 17.82 -0.52 6.06
CA SER A 255 18.44 -1.80 5.69
C SER A 255 19.96 -1.64 5.61
N MET A 256 20.70 -2.74 5.81
CA MET A 256 22.18 -2.72 5.81
C MET A 256 22.75 -2.19 4.48
N MET A 257 22.13 -2.56 3.37
CA MET A 257 22.57 -2.24 2.01
C MET A 257 22.33 -0.79 1.60
N SER A 258 21.46 -0.04 2.29
CA SER A 258 21.27 1.38 1.99
C SER A 258 22.51 2.22 2.37
N PRO A 259 22.96 3.15 1.51
CA PRO A 259 24.01 4.13 1.80
C PRO A 259 23.92 4.79 3.18
N LYS A 260 25.07 5.23 3.71
CA LYS A 260 25.19 5.87 5.05
C LYS A 260 24.68 7.32 5.09
N SER A 261 23.90 7.79 4.12
CA SER A 261 23.38 9.17 4.02
C SER A 261 22.65 9.66 5.28
N ILE A 262 22.04 8.77 6.06
CA ILE A 262 21.41 9.09 7.37
C ILE A 262 22.45 9.45 8.47
N ARG A 263 23.75 9.16 8.28
CA ARG A 263 24.84 9.56 9.19
C ARG A 263 25.32 10.99 8.88
N THR A 264 24.46 11.99 9.01
CA THR A 264 24.87 13.40 8.99
C THR A 264 25.35 13.85 10.39
N PRO A 265 26.10 14.97 10.53
CA PRO A 265 26.80 15.34 11.77
C PRO A 265 25.92 15.52 13.02
N TRP A 266 24.60 15.58 12.85
CA TRP A 266 23.60 15.66 13.92
C TRP A 266 23.40 14.34 14.67
N SER A 267 23.89 13.21 14.14
CA SER A 267 23.79 11.89 14.78
C SER A 267 24.69 11.71 16.01
N ARG A 268 25.31 12.77 16.55
CA ARG A 268 26.11 12.72 17.79
C ARG A 268 25.28 12.58 19.08
N TRP A 269 23.95 12.71 19.00
CA TRP A 269 23.09 12.76 20.20
C TRP A 269 22.01 11.68 20.29
N LEU A 270 21.96 10.72 19.35
CA LEU A 270 21.01 9.61 19.43
C LEU A 270 21.78 8.27 19.45
N PRO A 271 21.76 7.51 20.55
CA PRO A 271 22.35 6.17 20.57
C PRO A 271 21.57 5.27 19.61
N LEU A 272 22.25 4.81 18.56
CA LEU A 272 21.73 3.81 17.63
C LEU A 272 21.99 2.43 18.25
N PHE A 273 20.93 1.73 18.67
CA PHE A 273 21.05 0.33 19.06
C PHE A 273 20.98 -0.54 17.80
N LEU A 274 22.07 -1.24 17.52
CA LEU A 274 22.07 -2.39 16.61
C LEU A 274 21.45 -3.56 17.39
N LEU A 275 20.23 -3.96 17.03
CA LEU A 275 19.72 -5.28 17.40
C LEU A 275 20.17 -6.24 16.29
N LEU A 276 21.10 -7.12 16.65
CA LEU A 276 21.44 -8.33 15.89
C LEU A 276 20.36 -9.38 16.12
#